data_AF-A0A529NWU5-F1
#
_entry.id   AF-A0A529NWU5-F1
#
_cell.length_a   1.000
_cell.length_b   1.000
_cell.length_c   1.000
_cell.angle_alpha   90.00
_cell.angle_beta   90.00
_cell.angle_gamma   90.00
#
_symmetry.space_group_name_H-M   'P 1'
#
loop_
_entity.id
_entity.type
_entity.pdbx_description
1 polymer ?
#
loop_
_entity_poly.entity_id
_entity_poly.type
_entity_poly.pdbx_seq_one_letter_code
_entity_poly.pdbx_strand_id
1 'polypeptide(L)' 'ARHVILVSDQTKFERTAPVRIGHLSQVNTFITDRCDIPSVRKICEEAEVQLIETSLG' A
#
# COMPACT_ATOMS: atom_id res chain seq x y z
N ALA A 1 -12.16 -3.91 18.01
CA ALA A 1 -11.24 -3.19 17.10
C ALA A 1 -11.33 -3.83 15.72
N ARG A 2 -11.12 -3.07 14.62
CA ARG A 2 -11.10 -3.60 13.25
C ARG A 2 -9.65 -3.62 12.77
N HIS A 3 -9.24 -4.68 12.08
CA HIS A 3 -7.94 -4.77 11.38
C HIS A 3 -8.21 -4.67 9.88
N VAL A 4 -7.68 -3.64 9.24
CA VAL A 4 -7.93 -3.32 7.83
C VAL A 4 -6.75 -3.79 7.00
N ILE A 5 -7.02 -4.67 6.04
CA ILE A 5 -6.04 -5.15 5.07
C ILE A 5 -6.42 -4.59 3.70
N LEU A 6 -5.48 -3.90 3.07
CA LEU A 6 -5.58 -3.48 1.68
C LEU A 6 -4.73 -4.41 0.80
N VAL A 7 -5.29 -4.89 -0.29
CA VAL A 7 -4.58 -5.75 -1.26
C VAL A 7 -4.73 -5.14 -2.64
N SER A 8 -3.62 -4.90 -3.33
CA SER A 8 -3.64 -4.49 -4.75
C SER A 8 -2.33 -4.81 -5.45
N ASP A 9 -2.40 -5.08 -6.75
CA ASP A 9 -1.22 -5.21 -7.62
C ASP A 9 -0.47 -3.88 -7.83
N GLN A 10 0.79 -3.98 -8.25
CA GLN A 10 1.70 -2.86 -8.51
C GLN A 10 1.22 -1.94 -9.63
N THR A 11 0.40 -2.45 -10.57
CA THR A 11 -0.13 -1.64 -11.68
C THR A 11 -1.02 -0.49 -11.18
N LYS A 12 -1.52 -0.56 -9.93
CA LYS A 12 -2.27 0.54 -9.32
C LYS A 12 -1.43 1.74 -8.96
N PHE A 13 -0.10 1.64 -9.00
CA PHE A 13 0.77 2.79 -8.81
C PHE A 13 0.97 3.65 -10.07
N GLU A 14 0.75 3.08 -11.26
CA GLU A 14 1.12 3.69 -12.53
C GLU A 14 0.16 4.79 -13.01
N ARG A 15 -1.02 4.90 -12.37
CA ARG A 15 -2.03 5.89 -12.75
C ARG A 15 -2.57 6.60 -11.52
N THR A 16 -2.90 7.88 -11.72
CA THR A 16 -3.68 8.61 -10.71
C THR A 16 -5.05 7.96 -10.56
N ALA A 17 -5.42 7.64 -9.32
CA ALA A 17 -6.76 7.14 -9.03
C ALA A 17 -7.81 8.16 -9.52
N PRO A 18 -8.84 7.72 -10.28
CA PRO A 18 -9.86 8.63 -10.81
C PRO A 18 -10.66 9.32 -9.70
N VAL A 19 -10.65 8.74 -8.50
CA VAL A 19 -11.26 9.26 -7.29
C VAL A 19 -10.29 9.02 -6.13
N ARG A 20 -10.15 10.00 -5.23
CA ARG A 20 -9.26 9.93 -4.05
C ARG A 20 -10.10 9.89 -2.78
N ILE A 21 -10.43 8.69 -2.32
CA ILE A 21 -11.19 8.45 -1.09
C ILE A 21 -10.35 7.55 -0.19
N GLY A 22 -9.93 8.10 0.95
CA GLY A 22 -9.13 7.40 1.96
C GLY A 22 -7.62 7.66 1.85
N HIS A 23 -6.94 7.38 2.96
CA HIS A 23 -5.48 7.52 3.09
C HIS A 23 -4.88 6.16 3.47
N LEU A 24 -3.69 5.85 2.95
CA LEU A 24 -3.03 4.58 3.24
C LEU A 24 -2.78 4.39 4.74
N SER A 25 -2.62 5.48 5.51
CA SER A 25 -2.51 5.45 6.97
C SER A 25 -3.76 4.97 7.71
N GLN A 26 -4.88 4.73 7.01
CA GLN A 26 -6.10 4.19 7.61
C GLN A 26 -6.14 2.66 7.55
N VAL A 27 -5.13 2.01 6.96
CA VAL A 27 -5.01 0.54 6.90
C VAL A 27 -3.95 0.06 7.89
N ASN A 28 -3.99 -1.23 8.24
CA ASN A 28 -2.99 -1.84 9.11
C ASN A 28 -1.95 -2.63 8.32
N THR A 29 -2.39 -3.29 7.25
CA THR A 29 -1.53 -4.10 6.38
C THR A 29 -1.82 -3.77 4.93
N PHE A 30 -0.78 -3.50 4.15
CA PHE A 30 -0.87 -3.33 2.72
C PHE A 30 -0.09 -4.45 2.03
N ILE A 31 -0.77 -5.18 1.15
CA ILE A 31 -0.20 -6.31 0.41
C ILE A 31 -0.17 -5.97 -1.08
N THR A 32 0.99 -6.12 -1.70
CA THR A 32 1.19 -5.95 -3.14
C THR A 32 2.14 -7.02 -3.69
N ASP A 33 2.20 -7.17 -5.01
CA ASP A 33 3.19 -8.03 -5.66
C ASP A 33 4.59 -7.43 -5.57
N ARG A 34 4.75 -6.15 -5.93
CA ARG A 34 6.02 -5.41 -5.79
C ARG A 34 5.78 -3.92 -5.56
N CYS A 35 6.59 -3.29 -4.71
CA CYS A 35 6.53 -1.87 -4.41
C CYS A 35 7.83 -1.15 -4.80
N ASP A 36 8.01 -0.83 -6.08
CA ASP A 36 9.22 -0.14 -6.56
C ASP A 36 9.21 1.38 -6.32
N ILE A 37 8.20 1.91 -5.63
CA ILE A 37 8.02 3.34 -5.41
C ILE A 37 8.49 3.74 -4.00
N PRO A 38 9.59 4.50 -3.88
CA PRO A 38 10.13 4.90 -2.58
C PRO A 38 9.16 5.72 -1.73
N SER A 39 8.35 6.57 -2.35
CA SER A 39 7.37 7.39 -1.62
C SER A 39 6.26 6.56 -0.99
N VAL A 40 5.82 5.47 -1.62
CA VAL A 40 4.81 4.56 -1.05
C VAL A 40 5.39 3.80 0.14
N ARG A 41 6.63 3.29 0.03
CA ARG A 41 7.32 2.64 1.14
C ARG A 41 7.45 3.57 2.35
N LYS A 42 7.85 4.82 2.10
CA LYS A 42 7.97 5.85 3.14
C LYS A 42 6.62 6.13 3.82
N ILE A 43 5.52 6.23 3.07
CA ILE A 43 4.18 6.40 3.65
C ILE A 43 3.82 5.21 4.54
N CYS A 44 4.13 3.98 4.13
CA CYS A 44 3.87 2.80 4.95
C CYS A 44 4.67 2.85 6.27
N GLU A 45 5.95 3.18 6.21
CA GLU A 45 6.81 3.31 7.40
C GLU A 45 6.30 4.41 8.35
N GLU A 46 6.03 5.61 7.84
CA GLU A 46 5.56 6.75 8.64
C GLU A 46 4.19 6.51 9.27
N ALA A 47 3.36 5.68 8.64
CA ALA A 47 2.01 5.38 9.10
C ALA A 47 1.88 4.04 9.86
N GLU A 48 3.00 3.38 10.17
CA GLU A 48 3.02 2.06 10.82
C GLU A 48 2.20 0.99 10.07
N VAL A 49 2.12 1.10 8.74
CA VAL A 49 1.46 0.12 7.87
C VAL A 49 2.44 -0.99 7.53
N GLN A 50 2.08 -2.22 7.86
CA GLN A 50 2.87 -3.37 7.46
C GLN A 50 2.75 -3.59 5.94
N LEU A 51 3.82 -3.31 5.21
CA LEU A 51 3.93 -3.62 3.79
C LEU A 51 4.39 -5.08 3.60
N ILE A 52 3.64 -5.86 2.81
CA ILE A 52 4.00 -7.23 2.42
C ILE A 52 4.08 -7.29 0.89
N GLU A 53 5.22 -7.75 0.38
CA GLU A 53 5.43 -8.03 -1.04
C GLU A 53 5.33 -9.53 -1.30
N THR A 54 4.54 -9.95 -2.29
CA THR A 54 4.30 -11.37 -2.57
C THR A 54 5.21 -11.94 -3.66
N SER A 55 5.89 -11.09 -4.43
CA SER A 55 6.93 -11.54 -5.36
C SER A 55 8.18 -11.94 -4.57
N LEU A 56 8.68 -13.16 -4.80
CA LEU A 56 10.04 -13.51 -4.40
C LEU A 56 10.98 -12.66 -5.27
N GLY A 57 11.77 -11.80 -4.62
CA GLY A 57 12.80 -10.98 -5.28
C GLY A 57 13.83 -11.81 -6.01
#